data_AF-A0A0N4T8P2-F1
#
_entry.id   AF-A0A0N4T8P2-F1
#
_cell.length_a   1.000
_cell.length_b   1.000
_cell.length_c   1.000
_cell.angle_alpha   90.00
_cell.angle_beta   90.00
_cell.angle_gamma   90.00
#
_symmetry.space_group_name_H-M   'P 1'
#
loop_
_entity.id
_entity.type
_entity.pdbx_description
1 polymer ?
#
loop_
_entity_poly.entity_id
_entity_poly.type
_entity_poly.pdbx_seq_one_letter_code
_entity_poly.pdbx_strand_id
1 'polypeptide(L)' 'MHYFVLFCLITATRFAETLENGLARTPPMGWMSWTKFYCQTDCVLHPFTCISEKFYMDMVDRMGKLTRKLYS' A
#
# COMPACT_ATOMS: atom_id res chain seq x y z
N MET A 1 -30.01 27.64 -23.30
CA MET A 1 -28.58 27.47 -23.66
C MET A 1 -27.70 27.35 -22.42
N HIS A 2 -27.57 28.37 -21.56
CA HIS A 2 -26.78 28.28 -20.32
C HIS A 2 -27.19 27.14 -19.37
N TYR A 3 -28.50 26.93 -19.17
CA TYR A 3 -29.01 25.82 -18.34
C TYR A 3 -28.67 24.43 -18.89
N PHE A 4 -28.58 24.28 -20.21
CA PHE A 4 -28.24 23.00 -20.86
C PHE A 4 -26.75 22.68 -20.68
N VAL A 5 -25.89 23.70 -20.85
CA VAL A 5 -24.45 23.58 -20.61
C VAL A 5 -24.17 23.25 -19.14
N LEU A 6 -24.85 23.92 -18.20
CA LEU A 6 -24.75 23.61 -16.76
C LEU A 6 -25.20 22.19 -16.44
N PHE A 7 -26.30 21.72 -17.02
CA PHE A 7 -26.78 20.35 -16.84
C PHE A 7 -25.77 19.31 -17.34
N CYS A 8 -25.19 19.51 -18.52
CA CYS A 8 -24.14 18.64 -19.06
C CYS A 8 -22.87 18.62 -18.20
N LEU A 9 -22.47 19.75 -17.61
CA LEU A 9 -21.31 19.82 -16.71
C LEU A 9 -21.55 19.07 -15.39
N ILE A 10 -22.78 19.12 -14.85
CA ILE A 10 -23.14 18.42 -13.60
C ILE A 10 -23.21 16.91 -13.81
N THR A 11 -23.68 16.44 -14.97
CA THR A 11 -23.72 15.01 -15.27
C THR A 11 -22.33 14.45 -15.61
N ALA A 12 -21.47 15.25 -16.24
CA ALA A 12 -20.10 14.85 -16.57
C ALA A 12 -19.19 14.63 -15.35
N THR A 13 -19.48 15.23 -14.20
CA THR A 13 -18.67 15.08 -12.97
C THR A 13 -18.96 13.80 -12.18
N ARG A 14 -19.94 12.99 -12.61
CA ARG A 14 -20.43 11.80 -11.88
C ARG A 14 -19.72 10.48 -12.21
N PHE A 15 -18.71 10.47 -13.09
CA PHE A 15 -18.08 9.23 -13.58
C PHE A 15 -16.89 8.73 -12.73
N ALA A 16 -16.87 9.00 -11.43
CA ALA A 16 -15.85 8.47 -10.52
C ALA A 16 -16.48 7.42 -9.59
N GLU A 17 -16.35 6.14 -9.96
CA GLU A 17 -16.72 5.01 -9.12
C GLU A 17 -15.63 4.76 -8.07
N THR A 18 -16.03 4.70 -6.79
CA THR A 18 -15.12 4.34 -5.69
C THR A 18 -15.07 2.83 -5.49
N LEU A 19 -13.96 2.32 -4.95
CA LEU A 19 -13.82 0.91 -4.64
C LEU A 19 -14.50 0.57 -3.29
N GLU A 20 -15.78 0.21 -3.31
CA GLU A 20 -16.59 -0.12 -2.13
C GLU A 20 -16.44 -1.59 -1.67
N ASN A 21 -15.21 -2.05 -1.42
CA ASN A 21 -14.93 -3.41 -0.94
C ASN A 21 -14.80 -3.52 0.59
N GLY A 22 -15.06 -2.44 1.33
CA GLY A 22 -14.95 -2.39 2.79
C GLY A 22 -13.52 -2.24 3.33
N LEU A 23 -12.49 -2.25 2.48
CA LEU A 23 -11.09 -2.06 2.87
C LEU A 23 -10.69 -0.58 2.82
N ALA A 24 -9.51 -0.27 3.39
CA ALA A 24 -8.88 1.06 3.35
C ALA A 24 -9.81 2.23 3.81
N ARG A 25 -10.74 1.95 4.74
CA ARG A 25 -11.61 2.98 5.35
C ARG A 25 -10.80 4.01 6.15
N THR A 26 -9.64 3.62 6.65
CA THR A 26 -8.56 4.50 7.10
C THR A 26 -7.31 4.25 6.24
N PRO A 27 -6.38 5.22 6.15
CA PRO A 27 -5.14 5.01 5.42
C PRO A 27 -4.41 3.75 5.93
N PRO A 28 -4.03 2.80 5.05
CA PRO A 28 -3.39 1.56 5.48
C PRO A 28 -2.02 1.84 6.11
N MET A 29 -1.77 1.26 7.28
CA MET A 29 -0.47 1.32 7.95
C MET A 29 0.25 -0.02 7.77
N GLY A 30 1.52 0.04 7.41
CA GLY A 30 2.30 -1.17 7.17
C GLY A 30 3.72 -0.86 6.70
N TRP A 31 4.32 -1.83 6.01
CA TRP A 31 5.67 -1.75 5.51
C TRP A 31 5.73 -2.24 4.05
N MET A 32 6.60 -1.63 3.24
CA MET A 32 6.78 -1.95 1.82
C MET A 32 8.26 -2.15 1.51
N SER A 33 8.61 -3.31 0.95
CA SER A 33 9.99 -3.65 0.57
C SER A 33 10.56 -2.72 -0.50
N TRP A 34 9.75 -2.38 -1.51
CA TRP A 34 10.19 -1.64 -2.69
C TRP A 34 10.88 -0.31 -2.38
N THR A 35 10.38 0.43 -1.39
CA THR A 35 10.87 1.78 -1.05
C THR A 35 12.32 1.81 -0.59
N LYS A 36 12.86 0.67 -0.12
CA LYS A 36 14.23 0.58 0.42
C LYS A 36 15.09 -0.49 -0.23
N PHE A 37 14.49 -1.63 -0.58
CA PHE A 37 15.21 -2.83 -1.03
C PHE A 37 15.06 -3.08 -2.53
N TYR A 38 14.17 -2.33 -3.20
CA TYR A 38 13.96 -2.35 -4.65
C TYR A 38 13.73 -3.77 -5.18
N CYS A 39 14.32 -4.08 -6.33
CA CYS A 39 14.28 -5.39 -6.98
C CYS A 39 15.59 -6.17 -6.75
N GLN A 40 16.16 -6.15 -5.53
CA GLN A 40 17.39 -6.89 -5.29
C GLN A 40 17.12 -8.40 -5.31
N THR A 41 17.55 -9.11 -6.35
CA THR A 41 17.35 -10.56 -6.51
C THR A 41 18.63 -11.38 -6.37
N ASP A 42 19.80 -10.75 -6.34
CA ASP A 42 21.07 -11.46 -6.12
C ASP A 42 21.25 -11.78 -4.64
N CYS A 43 20.73 -12.93 -4.23
CA CYS A 43 20.83 -13.41 -2.86
C CYS A 43 22.21 -13.97 -2.50
N VAL A 44 23.08 -14.23 -3.47
CA VAL A 44 24.45 -14.69 -3.18
C VAL A 44 25.29 -13.51 -2.70
N LEU A 45 25.22 -12.39 -3.41
CA LEU A 45 25.92 -11.17 -3.05
C LEU A 45 25.21 -10.41 -1.92
N HIS A 46 23.87 -10.51 -1.83
CA HIS A 46 23.05 -9.76 -0.87
C HIS A 46 22.12 -10.67 -0.03
N PRO A 47 22.67 -11.56 0.80
CA PRO A 47 21.89 -12.61 1.49
C PRO A 47 20.86 -12.09 2.51
N PHE A 48 21.00 -10.83 2.97
CA PHE A 48 20.12 -10.23 3.98
C PHE A 48 19.16 -9.17 3.43
N THR A 49 19.35 -8.75 2.19
CA THR A 49 18.57 -7.64 1.59
C THR A 49 17.96 -7.99 0.25
N CYS A 50 18.24 -9.19 -0.28
CA CYS A 50 17.54 -9.68 -1.46
C CYS A 50 16.07 -10.02 -1.12
N ILE A 51 15.21 -9.85 -2.12
CA ILE A 51 13.79 -10.19 -2.05
C ILE A 51 13.66 -11.72 -2.03
N SER A 52 13.49 -12.26 -0.82
CA SER A 52 13.37 -13.69 -0.55
C SER A 52 12.36 -13.94 0.58
N GLU A 53 11.88 -15.16 0.72
CA GLU A 53 10.98 -15.56 1.81
C GLU A 53 11.60 -15.25 3.19
N LYS A 54 12.87 -15.64 3.38
CA LYS A 54 13.64 -15.39 4.61
C LYS A 54 13.63 -13.90 4.97
N PHE A 55 13.87 -13.04 3.99
CA PHE A 55 13.86 -11.59 4.18
C PHE A 55 12.48 -11.07 4.65
N TYR A 56 11.37 -11.55 4.07
CA TYR A 56 10.04 -11.16 4.52
C TYR A 56 9.70 -11.70 5.91
N MET A 57 10.11 -12.94 6.26
CA MET A 57 9.95 -13.49 7.60
C MET A 57 10.67 -12.63 8.65
N ASP A 58 11.91 -12.23 8.38
CA ASP A 58 12.69 -11.38 9.28
C ASP A 58 12.02 -10.00 9.52
N MET A 59 11.38 -9.43 8.49
CA MET A 59 10.63 -8.17 8.62
C MET A 59 9.34 -8.35 9.42
N VAL A 60 8.62 -9.45 9.21
CA VAL A 60 7.41 -9.80 9.98
C VAL A 60 7.75 -9.98 11.47
N ASP A 61 8.84 -10.66 11.80
CA ASP A 61 9.28 -10.82 13.19
C ASP A 61 9.60 -9.49 13.87
N ARG A 62 10.21 -8.55 13.15
CA ARG A 62 10.48 -7.20 13.66
C ARG A 62 9.18 -6.43 13.90
N MET A 63 8.25 -6.47 12.95
CA MET A 63 6.93 -5.85 13.13
C MET A 63 6.18 -6.46 14.32
N GLY A 64 6.16 -7.79 14.46
CA GLY A 64 5.52 -8.46 15.60
C GLY A 64 6.13 -8.09 16.95
N LYS A 65 7.44 -7.86 17.02
CA LYS A 65 8.11 -7.32 18.22
C LYS A 65 7.70 -5.87 18.50
N LEU A 66 7.62 -5.02 17.48
CA LEU A 66 7.16 -3.63 17.62
C LEU A 66 5.71 -3.57 18.11
N THR A 67 4.83 -4.35 17.50
CA THR A 67 3.43 -4.45 17.93
C THR A 67 3.32 -4.87 19.38
N ARG A 68 4.00 -5.95 19.80
CA ARG A 68 4.00 -6.38 21.22
C ARG A 68 4.51 -5.29 22.17
N LYS A 69 5.49 -4.49 21.76
CA LYS A 69 6.01 -3.38 22.58
C LYS A 69 5.02 -2.21 22.70
N LEU A 70 4.21 -1.94 21.68
CA LEU A 70 3.22 -0.86 21.71
C LEU A 70 1.99 -1.20 22.56
N TYR A 71 1.70 -2.49 22.74
CA TYR A 71 0.54 -2.99 23.48
C TYR A 71 0.90 -3.61 24.84
N SER A 72 2.17 -3.52 25.27
CA SER A 72 2.63 -3.91 26.62
C SER A 72 2.83 -2.67 27.48
#